data_AF-A0ABD3IA55-F1
#
_entry.id   AF-A0ABD3IA55-F1
#
_cell.length_a   1.000
_cell.length_b   1.000
_cell.length_c   1.000
_cell.angle_alpha   90.00
_cell.angle_beta   90.00
_cell.angle_gamma   90.00
#
_symmetry.space_group_name_H-M   'P 1'
#
loop_
_entity.id
_entity.type
_entity.pdbx_description
1 polymer ?
#
loop_
_entity_poly.entity_id
_entity_poly.type
_entity_poly.pdbx_seq_one_letter_code
_entity_poly.pdbx_strand_id
1 'polypeptide(L)'
;MISLPCGSLHRGLMAHLVLNVYFVVSLAWLFMVTKIITVEGFDSVLLEGFYMGPNQEICEFPYTFKMQRDCNLVLYRNNVKPIWATNTMHQGNNCFFVLQDDGNAVLWADSGEILWQTNTANMNNGPHFIKVQCDGNVVMYNIYGYPLWATDTNVAQLSLNNMQLAYNSTHSNELEQTVLLPPKIAQITKARVQ
;
A
#
# COMPACT_ATOMS: atom_id res chain seq x y z
N MET A 1 -25.65 -87.81 2.86
CA MET A 1 -25.61 -87.22 4.20
C MET A 1 -24.98 -85.85 4.07
N ILE A 2 -25.41 -84.73 4.65
CA ILE A 2 -26.56 -84.26 5.42
C ILE A 2 -26.42 -82.71 5.34
N SER A 3 -27.53 -82.01 5.11
CA SER A 3 -27.84 -80.57 5.33
C SER A 3 -26.86 -79.44 4.95
N LEU A 4 -27.32 -78.58 4.01
CA LEU A 4 -27.28 -77.10 4.10
C LEU A 4 -28.46 -76.65 5.03
N PRO A 5 -28.49 -75.47 5.71
CA PRO A 5 -28.36 -74.11 5.10
C PRO A 5 -27.73 -73.01 6.01
N CYS A 6 -27.42 -71.81 5.51
CA CYS A 6 -28.29 -70.61 5.52
C CYS A 6 -27.77 -69.60 4.45
N GLY A 7 -28.53 -69.23 3.41
CA GLY A 7 -29.47 -68.07 3.41
C GLY A 7 -28.71 -66.75 3.16
N SER A 8 -28.45 -66.36 1.90
CA SER A 8 -29.20 -65.39 1.05
C SER A 8 -29.28 -63.96 1.66
N LEU A 9 -29.09 -62.84 0.97
CA LEU A 9 -29.58 -62.45 -0.35
C LEU A 9 -29.05 -61.04 -0.70
N HIS A 10 -29.00 -60.76 -2.01
CA HIS A 10 -29.30 -59.47 -2.66
C HIS A 10 -28.28 -58.35 -2.80
N ARG A 11 -28.09 -58.02 -4.10
CA ARG A 11 -27.99 -56.68 -4.73
C ARG A 11 -26.68 -55.93 -4.46
N GLY A 12 -26.00 -55.34 -5.44
CA GLY A 12 -26.29 -55.14 -6.84
C GLY A 12 -25.14 -54.29 -7.42
N LEU A 13 -24.83 -54.57 -8.67
CA LEU A 13 -24.49 -53.60 -9.72
C LEU A 13 -24.43 -52.12 -9.23
N MET A 14 -23.24 -51.54 -8.97
CA MET A 14 -22.94 -50.09 -9.08
C MET A 14 -21.44 -49.82 -8.86
N ALA A 15 -20.54 -50.47 -9.61
CA ALA A 15 -19.10 -50.23 -9.51
C ALA A 15 -18.55 -49.17 -10.50
N HIS A 16 -19.40 -48.45 -11.24
CA HIS A 16 -18.95 -47.54 -12.31
C HIS A 16 -19.41 -46.08 -12.22
N LEU A 17 -19.99 -45.63 -11.09
CA LEU A 17 -20.40 -44.23 -10.93
C LEU A 17 -19.72 -43.46 -9.80
N VAL A 18 -18.86 -44.11 -9.00
CA VAL A 18 -18.20 -43.43 -7.87
C VAL A 18 -16.86 -42.80 -8.25
N LEU A 19 -16.19 -43.23 -9.33
CA LEU A 19 -14.87 -42.68 -9.71
C LEU A 19 -14.94 -41.23 -10.23
N ASN A 20 -16.04 -40.84 -10.88
CA ASN A 20 -16.16 -39.50 -11.49
C ASN A 20 -16.51 -38.41 -10.47
N VAL A 21 -17.23 -38.75 -9.40
CA VAL A 21 -17.55 -37.77 -8.35
C VAL A 21 -16.29 -37.42 -7.56
N TYR A 22 -15.44 -38.40 -7.21
CA TYR A 22 -14.16 -38.08 -6.56
C TYR A 22 -13.23 -37.25 -7.46
N PHE A 23 -13.20 -37.49 -8.77
CA PHE A 23 -12.34 -36.72 -9.67
C PHE A 23 -12.78 -35.26 -9.78
N VAL A 24 -14.07 -35.01 -9.99
CA VAL A 24 -14.62 -33.63 -10.10
C VAL A 24 -14.61 -32.92 -8.75
N VAL A 25 -14.90 -33.63 -7.66
CA VAL A 25 -14.79 -33.06 -6.30
C VAL A 25 -13.34 -32.81 -5.92
N SER A 26 -12.37 -33.64 -6.34
CA SER A 26 -10.93 -33.41 -6.10
C SER A 26 -10.35 -32.26 -6.90
N LEU A 27 -10.80 -32.05 -8.15
CA LEU A 27 -10.42 -30.88 -8.95
C LEU A 27 -11.10 -29.61 -8.44
N ALA A 28 -12.36 -29.67 -8.01
CA ALA A 28 -13.03 -28.55 -7.36
C ALA A 28 -12.42 -28.27 -5.97
N TRP A 29 -11.97 -29.28 -5.24
CA TRP A 29 -11.19 -29.13 -4.01
C TRP A 29 -9.86 -28.48 -4.31
N LEU A 30 -9.12 -28.99 -5.30
CA LEU A 30 -7.86 -28.41 -5.76
C LEU A 30 -8.07 -26.94 -6.16
N PHE A 31 -9.15 -26.61 -6.87
CA PHE A 31 -9.51 -25.22 -7.19
C PHE A 31 -9.94 -24.39 -5.97
N MET A 32 -10.61 -24.98 -4.97
CA MET A 32 -10.98 -24.30 -3.73
C MET A 32 -9.75 -24.05 -2.82
N VAL A 33 -8.77 -24.96 -2.76
CA VAL A 33 -7.51 -24.73 -2.03
C VAL A 33 -6.47 -23.96 -2.84
N THR A 34 -6.47 -23.97 -4.18
CA THR A 34 -5.58 -23.11 -4.98
C THR A 34 -6.11 -21.68 -5.11
N LYS A 35 -7.40 -21.45 -4.85
CA LYS A 35 -8.00 -20.11 -4.81
C LYS A 35 -8.10 -19.52 -3.39
N ILE A 36 -7.43 -20.16 -2.43
CA ILE A 36 -7.18 -19.66 -1.08
C ILE A 36 -5.66 -19.74 -0.88
N ILE A 37 -4.91 -18.79 -1.45
CA ILE A 37 -3.54 -18.38 -1.07
C ILE A 37 -3.06 -17.17 -1.90
N THR A 38 -3.75 -16.74 -2.97
CA THR A 38 -3.60 -15.33 -3.38
C THR A 38 -4.51 -14.48 -2.52
N VAL A 39 -4.10 -14.26 -1.26
CA VAL A 39 -4.37 -12.94 -0.69
C VAL A 39 -3.69 -12.00 -1.69
N GLU A 40 -4.43 -11.10 -2.35
CA GLU A 40 -3.80 -10.02 -3.12
C GLU A 40 -3.04 -9.18 -2.09
N GLY A 41 -1.82 -9.61 -1.83
CA GLY A 41 -1.17 -9.46 -0.54
C GLY A 41 -0.22 -8.29 -0.62
N PHE A 42 -0.64 -7.15 -0.10
CA PHE A 42 0.24 -6.07 0.37
C PHE A 42 1.31 -5.58 -0.61
N ASP A 43 1.16 -5.77 -1.92
CA ASP A 43 2.14 -5.28 -2.90
C ASP A 43 2.35 -3.76 -2.76
N SER A 44 1.36 -3.00 -2.30
CA SER A 44 1.44 -1.55 -2.07
C SER A 44 1.85 -1.12 -0.65
N VAL A 45 2.13 -2.05 0.27
CA VAL A 45 2.32 -1.73 1.70
C VAL A 45 3.63 -2.30 2.26
N LEU A 46 4.40 -1.45 2.94
CA LEU A 46 5.54 -1.85 3.77
C LEU A 46 5.13 -1.74 5.26
N LEU A 47 5.22 -2.84 5.98
CA LEU A 47 4.90 -2.91 7.40
C LEU A 47 6.11 -2.57 8.27
N GLU A 48 5.87 -2.15 9.50
CA GLU A 48 6.88 -1.97 10.54
C GLU A 48 7.78 -3.21 10.68
N GLY A 49 9.09 -2.97 10.82
CA GLY A 49 10.12 -4.01 10.94
C GLY A 49 10.53 -4.65 9.61
N PHE A 50 9.80 -4.41 8.51
CA PHE A 50 10.17 -4.87 7.19
C PHE A 50 11.01 -3.82 6.44
N TYR A 51 11.78 -4.29 5.45
CA TYR A 51 12.64 -3.45 4.64
C TYR A 51 12.56 -3.81 3.16
N MET A 52 12.94 -2.85 2.31
CA MET A 52 13.21 -3.01 0.88
C MET A 52 14.71 -2.88 0.64
N GLY A 53 15.35 -3.99 0.26
CA GLY A 53 16.72 -4.03 -0.22
C GLY A 53 16.86 -3.66 -1.71
N PRO A 54 18.06 -3.80 -2.28
CA PRO A 54 18.33 -3.41 -3.67
C PRO A 54 17.38 -4.09 -4.67
N ASN A 55 16.78 -3.28 -5.54
CA ASN A 55 15.77 -3.64 -6.54
C ASN A 55 14.42 -4.16 -6.00
N GLN A 56 14.18 -4.12 -4.69
CA GLN A 56 12.86 -4.40 -4.14
C GLN A 56 11.96 -3.17 -4.24
N GLU A 57 10.66 -3.42 -4.31
CA GLU A 57 9.65 -2.40 -4.52
C GLU A 57 8.32 -2.79 -3.88
N ILE A 58 7.54 -1.76 -3.55
CA ILE A 58 6.10 -1.84 -3.32
C ILE A 58 5.40 -1.03 -4.41
N CYS A 59 4.24 -1.46 -4.88
CA CYS A 59 3.55 -0.84 -6.01
C CYS A 59 2.03 -0.82 -5.86
N GLU A 60 1.43 0.22 -6.41
CA GLU A 60 0.00 0.40 -6.60
C GLU A 60 -0.17 0.99 -7.99
N PHE A 61 -0.55 0.17 -8.98
CA PHE A 61 -0.54 0.58 -10.39
C PHE A 61 -1.28 1.92 -10.60
N PRO A 62 -0.66 2.92 -11.25
CA PRO A 62 0.58 2.87 -12.04
C PRO A 62 1.87 3.24 -11.28
N TYR A 63 1.87 3.29 -9.96
CA TYR A 63 2.97 3.80 -9.15
C TYR A 63 3.82 2.68 -8.55
N THR A 64 5.13 2.90 -8.51
CA THR A 64 6.10 1.94 -7.97
C THR A 64 7.10 2.69 -7.09
N PHE A 65 7.19 2.32 -5.83
CA PHE A 65 8.16 2.83 -4.88
C PHE A 65 9.28 1.82 -4.70
N LYS A 66 10.48 2.15 -5.18
CA LYS A 66 11.56 1.20 -5.44
C LYS A 66 12.87 1.64 -4.80
N MET A 67 13.49 0.73 -4.05
CA MET A 67 14.87 0.87 -3.60
C MET A 67 15.81 0.42 -4.74
N GLN A 68 16.54 1.36 -5.33
CA GLN A 68 17.41 1.08 -6.47
C GLN A 68 18.79 0.58 -6.03
N ARG A 69 19.48 -0.14 -6.93
CA ARG A 69 20.84 -0.64 -6.69
C ARG A 69 21.90 0.45 -6.50
N ASP A 70 21.66 1.65 -7.02
CA ASP A 70 22.56 2.79 -6.87
C ASP A 70 22.34 3.56 -5.55
N CYS A 71 21.58 2.99 -4.61
CA CYS A 71 21.24 3.59 -3.32
C CYS A 71 20.26 4.77 -3.39
N ASN A 72 19.51 4.93 -4.48
CA ASN A 72 18.41 5.88 -4.54
C ASN A 72 17.06 5.20 -4.24
N LEU A 73 16.21 5.82 -3.44
CA LEU A 73 14.83 5.38 -3.22
C LEU A 73 13.90 6.28 -4.03
N VAL A 74 13.15 5.69 -4.96
CA VAL A 74 12.45 6.45 -6.00
C VAL A 74 11.01 6.02 -6.14
N LEU A 75 10.10 6.99 -6.23
CA LEU A 75 8.72 6.78 -6.65
C LEU A 75 8.61 7.04 -8.15
N TYR A 76 8.18 6.02 -8.88
CA TYR A 76 7.91 6.05 -10.31
C TYR A 76 6.42 6.10 -10.61
N ARG A 77 6.09 6.73 -11.74
CA ARG A 77 4.81 6.58 -12.44
C ARG A 77 5.02 5.81 -13.74
N ASN A 78 4.18 4.82 -13.99
CA ASN A 78 4.24 3.90 -15.12
C ASN A 78 5.61 3.19 -15.25
N ASN A 79 6.33 2.97 -14.14
CA ASN A 79 7.69 2.41 -14.12
C ASN A 79 8.76 3.15 -14.94
N VAL A 80 8.48 4.37 -15.43
CA VAL A 80 9.39 5.10 -16.32
C VAL A 80 9.67 6.50 -15.82
N LYS A 81 8.64 7.21 -15.34
CA LYS A 81 8.78 8.61 -14.93
C LYS A 81 9.03 8.70 -13.43
N PRO A 82 10.23 9.10 -12.95
CA PRO A 82 10.41 9.41 -11.54
C PRO A 82 9.58 10.65 -11.18
N ILE A 83 8.83 10.58 -10.09
CA ILE A 83 8.01 11.69 -9.58
C ILE A 83 8.46 12.16 -8.19
N TRP A 84 9.22 11.34 -7.46
CA TRP A 84 9.89 11.70 -6.21
C TRP A 84 11.13 10.81 -6.02
N ALA A 85 12.17 11.32 -5.35
CA ALA A 85 13.37 10.55 -5.01
C ALA A 85 14.06 11.11 -3.75
N THR A 86 14.78 10.24 -3.03
CA THR A 86 15.67 10.65 -1.92
C THR A 86 16.92 11.40 -2.40
N ASN A 87 17.31 11.22 -3.67
CA ASN A 87 18.53 11.77 -4.27
C ASN A 87 19.83 11.30 -3.58
N THR A 88 19.82 10.05 -3.12
CA THR A 88 20.94 9.41 -2.41
C THR A 88 21.79 8.51 -3.33
N MET A 89 21.63 8.68 -4.64
CA MET A 89 22.37 7.91 -5.65
C MET A 89 23.88 8.00 -5.44
N HIS A 90 24.55 6.85 -5.46
CA HIS A 90 26.00 6.69 -5.28
C HIS A 90 26.58 7.16 -3.94
N GLN A 91 25.75 7.38 -2.93
CA GLN A 91 26.21 7.77 -1.59
C GLN A 91 26.56 6.57 -0.69
N GLY A 92 26.27 5.34 -1.13
CA GLY A 92 26.59 4.13 -0.39
C GLY A 92 26.60 2.87 -1.28
N ASN A 93 26.67 1.70 -0.64
CA ASN A 93 26.58 0.39 -1.29
C ASN A 93 25.58 -0.51 -0.54
N ASN A 94 24.95 -1.44 -1.27
CA ASN A 94 23.99 -2.42 -0.74
C ASN A 94 22.91 -1.79 0.16
N CYS A 95 22.43 -0.61 -0.23
CA CYS A 95 21.52 0.16 0.62
C CYS A 95 20.14 -0.49 0.71
N PHE A 96 19.47 -0.26 1.84
CA PHE A 96 18.14 -0.74 2.12
C PHE A 96 17.30 0.33 2.83
N PHE A 97 16.00 0.31 2.57
CA PHE A 97 15.03 1.19 3.19
C PHE A 97 14.17 0.40 4.17
N VAL A 98 14.06 0.83 5.42
CA VAL A 98 13.37 0.12 6.50
C VAL A 98 12.37 1.03 7.20
N LEU A 99 11.23 0.46 7.58
CA LEU A 99 10.30 1.10 8.52
C LEU A 99 10.61 0.59 9.93
N GLN A 100 11.15 1.45 10.77
CA GLN A 100 11.68 1.10 12.10
C GLN A 100 10.58 1.15 13.17
N ASP A 101 10.77 0.41 14.25
CA ASP A 101 9.84 0.33 15.39
C ASP A 101 9.66 1.66 16.13
N ASP A 102 10.66 2.53 16.08
CA ASP A 102 10.64 3.87 16.67
C ASP A 102 9.72 4.87 15.94
N GLY A 103 9.06 4.47 14.85
CA GLY A 103 8.20 5.33 14.04
C GLY A 103 8.95 6.13 12.98
N ASN A 104 10.21 5.81 12.69
CA ASN A 104 11.00 6.42 11.63
C ASN A 104 11.09 5.50 10.41
N ALA A 105 11.16 6.07 9.21
CA ALA A 105 11.50 5.32 8.01
C ALA A 105 12.86 5.81 7.50
N VAL A 106 13.80 4.86 7.33
CA VAL A 106 15.23 5.18 7.18
C VAL A 106 15.83 4.42 6.02
N LEU A 107 16.62 5.12 5.22
CA LEU A 107 17.47 4.56 4.17
C LEU A 107 18.90 4.44 4.71
N TRP A 108 19.37 3.22 4.87
CA TRP A 108 20.70 2.89 5.34
C TRP A 108 21.60 2.42 4.21
N ALA A 109 22.88 2.79 4.27
CA ALA A 109 23.94 2.05 3.60
C ALA A 109 24.38 0.86 4.46
N ASP A 110 24.90 -0.19 3.82
CA ASP A 110 25.45 -1.37 4.51
C ASP A 110 26.64 -1.03 5.43
N SER A 111 27.28 0.12 5.22
CA SER A 111 28.30 0.68 6.11
C SER A 111 27.76 1.10 7.49
N GLY A 112 26.44 1.18 7.66
CA GLY A 112 25.79 1.72 8.85
C GLY A 112 25.59 3.24 8.81
N GLU A 113 25.73 3.87 7.65
CA GLU A 113 25.43 5.30 7.46
C GLU A 113 23.94 5.51 7.12
N ILE A 114 23.32 6.53 7.72
CA ILE A 114 21.98 6.99 7.34
C ILE A 114 22.13 7.92 6.13
N LEU A 115 21.58 7.54 4.98
CA LEU A 115 21.58 8.40 3.79
C LEU A 115 20.34 9.30 3.73
N TRP A 116 19.21 8.82 4.25
CA TRP A 116 17.95 9.57 4.30
C TRP A 116 17.01 9.06 5.40
N GLN A 117 16.15 9.92 5.93
CA GLN A 117 15.11 9.54 6.89
C GLN A 117 13.89 10.49 6.88
N THR A 118 12.74 10.00 7.34
CA THR A 118 11.50 10.80 7.48
C THR A 118 11.56 11.79 8.63
N ASN A 119 12.47 11.60 9.60
CA ASN A 119 12.56 12.35 10.86
C ASN A 119 11.27 12.26 11.70
N THR A 120 10.63 11.09 11.72
CA THR A 120 9.38 10.85 12.45
C THR A 120 9.54 10.00 13.70
N ALA A 121 10.79 9.74 14.12
CA ALA A 121 11.09 8.99 15.33
C ALA A 121 10.33 9.54 16.55
N ASN A 122 9.71 8.65 17.32
CA ASN A 122 8.90 8.94 18.51
C ASN A 122 7.64 9.80 18.27
N MET A 123 7.25 10.05 17.02
CA MET A 123 5.97 10.73 16.72
C MET A 123 4.76 9.77 16.82
N ASN A 124 5.01 8.47 16.92
CA ASN A 124 4.00 7.44 17.02
C ASN A 124 4.50 6.30 17.93
N ASN A 125 3.67 5.87 18.87
CA ASN A 125 4.02 4.86 19.88
C ASN A 125 3.36 3.49 19.60
N GLY A 126 2.94 3.24 18.37
CA GLY A 126 2.20 2.03 18.01
C GLY A 126 2.44 1.58 16.57
N PRO A 127 1.74 0.53 16.12
CA PRO A 127 1.95 -0.02 14.79
C PRO A 127 1.76 1.03 13.70
N HIS A 128 2.58 0.93 12.66
CA HIS A 128 2.54 1.84 11.53
C HIS A 128 2.99 1.15 10.23
N PHE A 129 2.70 1.79 9.11
CA PHE A 129 2.97 1.23 7.79
C PHE A 129 3.16 2.35 6.76
N ILE A 130 3.88 2.04 5.68
CA ILE A 130 3.97 2.88 4.49
C ILE A 130 3.08 2.28 3.40
N LYS A 131 2.35 3.14 2.68
CA LYS A 131 1.48 2.72 1.59
C LYS A 131 1.71 3.57 0.34
N VAL A 132 1.86 2.91 -0.81
CA VAL A 132 1.71 3.52 -2.14
C VAL A 132 0.23 3.66 -2.45
N GLN A 133 -0.20 4.86 -2.83
CA GLN A 133 -1.60 5.19 -3.06
C GLN A 133 -1.91 5.33 -4.55
N CYS A 134 -3.16 5.09 -4.92
CA CYS A 134 -3.64 5.19 -6.29
C CYS A 134 -3.68 6.64 -6.83
N ASP A 135 -3.55 7.64 -5.94
CA ASP A 135 -3.40 9.05 -6.30
C ASP A 135 -1.94 9.46 -6.56
N GLY A 136 -0.99 8.53 -6.43
CA GLY A 136 0.43 8.77 -6.65
C GLY A 136 1.17 9.31 -5.44
N ASN A 137 0.57 9.32 -4.25
CA ASN A 137 1.26 9.61 -3.01
C ASN A 137 1.87 8.34 -2.39
N VAL A 138 2.96 8.49 -1.66
CA VAL A 138 3.44 7.47 -0.72
C VAL A 138 3.33 8.07 0.67
N VAL A 139 2.60 7.39 1.55
CA VAL A 139 2.25 7.93 2.86
C VAL A 139 2.56 6.91 3.94
N MET A 140 3.23 7.38 4.99
CA MET A 140 3.39 6.67 6.23
C MET A 140 2.20 6.98 7.15
N TYR A 141 1.53 5.94 7.64
CA TYR A 141 0.38 6.04 8.53
C TYR A 141 0.65 5.33 9.85
N ASN A 142 0.08 5.84 10.94
CA ASN A 142 -0.15 4.99 12.09
C ASN A 142 -1.35 4.05 11.88
N ILE A 143 -1.55 3.11 12.79
CA ILE A 143 -2.63 2.12 12.70
C ILE A 143 -4.05 2.72 12.68
N TYR A 144 -4.22 3.95 13.14
CA TYR A 144 -5.51 4.65 13.13
C TYR A 144 -5.77 5.40 11.81
N GLY A 145 -4.81 5.37 10.87
CA GLY A 145 -4.92 6.05 9.58
C GLY A 145 -4.53 7.53 9.61
N TYR A 146 -3.87 8.01 10.66
CA TYR A 146 -3.32 9.36 10.67
C TYR A 146 -1.99 9.40 9.91
N PRO A 147 -1.82 10.32 8.95
CA PRO A 147 -0.57 10.44 8.20
C PRO A 147 0.52 11.02 9.10
N LEU A 148 1.68 10.38 9.10
CA LEU A 148 2.88 10.80 9.83
C LEU A 148 3.89 11.49 8.89
N TRP A 149 3.97 11.02 7.64
CA TRP A 149 4.83 11.56 6.59
C TRP A 149 4.26 11.25 5.21
N ALA A 150 4.53 12.08 4.20
CA ALA A 150 4.15 11.84 2.82
C ALA A 150 5.19 12.37 1.80
N THR A 151 5.17 11.84 0.58
CA THR A 151 5.95 12.36 -0.56
C THR A 151 5.37 13.64 -1.17
N ASP A 152 4.13 14.00 -0.82
CA ASP A 152 3.38 15.14 -1.37
C ASP A 152 3.25 15.12 -2.90
N THR A 153 3.08 13.91 -3.47
CA THR A 153 3.02 13.68 -4.92
C THR A 153 1.61 13.37 -5.45
N ASN A 154 0.57 13.59 -4.65
CA ASN A 154 -0.79 13.30 -5.04
C ASN A 154 -1.23 14.13 -6.27
N VAL A 155 -1.58 13.45 -7.36
CA VAL A 155 -1.88 14.09 -8.64
C VAL A 155 -3.16 14.94 -8.61
N ALA A 156 -4.08 14.66 -7.68
CA ALA A 156 -5.30 15.45 -7.49
C ALA A 156 -4.99 16.85 -6.93
N GLN A 157 -3.99 17.00 -6.07
CA GLN A 157 -3.60 18.30 -5.53
C GLN A 157 -2.78 19.11 -6.55
N LEU A 158 -1.96 18.44 -7.36
CA LEU A 158 -1.27 19.09 -8.48
C LEU A 158 -2.26 19.65 -9.51
N SER A 159 -3.34 18.92 -9.82
CA SER A 159 -4.37 19.45 -10.74
C SER A 159 -5.12 20.64 -10.14
N LEU A 160 -5.52 20.58 -8.86
CA LEU A 160 -6.18 21.69 -8.18
C LEU A 160 -5.28 22.93 -8.07
N ASN A 161 -4.00 22.77 -7.72
CA ASN A 161 -3.04 23.86 -7.65
C ASN A 161 -2.83 24.51 -9.03
N ASN A 162 -2.68 23.70 -10.08
CA ASN A 162 -2.53 24.21 -11.45
C ASN A 162 -3.79 24.93 -11.92
N MET A 163 -4.98 24.44 -11.56
CA MET A 163 -6.23 25.14 -11.85
C MET A 163 -6.35 26.45 -11.08
N GLN A 164 -5.96 26.48 -9.80
CA GLN A 164 -5.97 27.70 -9.00
C GLN A 164 -4.97 28.74 -9.54
N LEU A 165 -3.77 28.32 -9.93
CA LEU A 165 -2.77 29.18 -10.55
C LEU A 165 -3.25 29.70 -11.90
N ALA A 166 -3.87 28.85 -12.73
CA ALA A 166 -4.46 29.28 -14.00
C ALA A 166 -5.61 30.30 -13.78
N TYR A 167 -6.47 30.08 -12.79
CA TYR A 167 -7.52 31.02 -12.41
C TYR A 167 -6.94 32.36 -11.93
N ASN A 168 -6.00 32.35 -11.00
CA ASN A 168 -5.36 33.56 -10.48
C ASN A 168 -4.56 34.31 -11.58
N SER A 169 -3.96 33.59 -12.53
CA SER A 169 -3.23 34.21 -13.65
C SER A 169 -4.16 34.94 -14.62
N THR A 170 -5.39 34.44 -14.82
CA THR A 170 -6.41 35.05 -15.69
C THR A 170 -7.21 36.15 -15.00
N HIS A 171 -7.27 36.15 -13.66
CA HIS A 171 -8.04 37.11 -12.85
C HIS A 171 -7.15 38.08 -12.04
N SER A 172 -5.84 38.14 -12.34
CA SER A 172 -4.87 39.01 -11.66
C SER A 172 -5.13 40.53 -11.81
N ASN A 173 -6.03 40.92 -12.71
CA ASN A 173 -6.42 42.31 -12.96
C ASN A 173 -7.83 42.68 -12.45
N GLU A 174 -8.55 41.79 -11.76
CA GLU A 174 -9.93 42.07 -11.27
C GLU A 174 -10.01 42.51 -9.79
N LEU A 175 -8.88 42.57 -9.06
CA LEU A 175 -8.89 42.84 -7.62
C LEU A 175 -9.04 44.33 -7.19
N GLU A 176 -9.36 45.26 -8.10
CA GLU A 176 -9.68 46.65 -7.70
C GLU A 176 -11.14 47.10 -7.85
N GLN A 177 -12.09 46.23 -8.21
CA GLN A 177 -13.52 46.63 -8.20
C GLN A 177 -14.44 45.65 -7.45
N THR A 178 -14.56 45.93 -6.14
CA THR A 178 -15.78 45.88 -5.31
C THR A 178 -16.82 44.79 -5.59
N VAL A 179 -17.06 43.83 -4.67
CA VAL A 179 -18.40 43.49 -4.14
C VAL A 179 -18.26 42.84 -2.75
N LEU A 180 -19.10 43.32 -1.83
CA LEU A 180 -19.27 42.92 -0.43
C LEU A 180 -19.55 41.40 -0.24
N LEU A 181 -18.82 40.74 0.65
CA LEU A 181 -19.24 39.44 1.21
C LEU A 181 -20.21 39.68 2.39
N PRO A 182 -21.39 39.01 2.45
CA PRO A 182 -22.29 39.09 3.61
C PRO A 182 -21.74 38.32 4.82
N PRO A 183 -22.21 38.65 6.05
CA PRO A 183 -21.64 38.15 7.29
C PRO A 183 -22.16 36.75 7.69
N LYS A 184 -21.22 35.91 8.17
CA LYS A 184 -21.35 34.79 9.13
C LYS A 184 -22.45 33.73 8.91
N ILE A 185 -22.03 32.46 8.87
CA ILE A 185 -22.45 31.48 9.91
C ILE A 185 -21.21 30.72 10.40
N ALA A 186 -21.01 30.78 11.72
CA ALA A 186 -19.95 30.15 12.48
C ALA A 186 -20.49 28.93 13.27
N GLN A 187 -19.54 28.25 13.93
CA GLN A 187 -19.65 27.27 15.03
C GLN A 187 -19.45 25.80 14.59
N ILE A 188 -18.65 24.97 15.26
CA ILE A 188 -18.52 24.67 16.71
C ILE A 188 -17.05 24.20 16.94
N THR A 189 -16.28 24.60 17.98
CA THR A 189 -16.27 23.95 19.32
C THR A 189 -15.35 24.71 20.32
N LYS A 190 -15.88 24.99 21.53
CA LYS A 190 -15.32 25.13 22.92
C LYS A 190 -13.85 25.56 23.15
N ALA A 191 -13.48 26.30 24.20
CA ALA A 191 -14.05 26.45 25.54
C ALA A 191 -13.71 27.82 26.17
N ARG A 192 -14.44 28.15 27.23
CA ARG A 192 -14.53 29.45 27.92
C ARG A 192 -13.98 29.31 29.35
N VAL A 193 -13.59 30.46 29.90
CA VAL A 193 -13.52 30.86 31.31
C VAL A 193 -12.17 30.66 32.01
N GLN A 194 -11.57 31.84 32.27
CA GLN A 194 -10.66 32.29 33.34
C GLN A 194 -9.47 31.42 33.70
#